data_AF-A0A8B7IN99-F1
#
_entry.id   AF-A0A8B7IN99-F1
#
_cell.length_a   1.000
_cell.length_b   1.000
_cell.length_c   1.000
_cell.angle_alpha   90.00
_cell.angle_beta   90.00
_cell.angle_gamma   90.00
#
_symmetry.space_group_name_H-M   'P 1'
#
loop_
_entity.id
_entity.type
_entity.pdbx_description
1 polymer ?
#
loop_
_entity_poly.entity_id
_entity_poly.type
_entity_poly.pdbx_seq_one_letter_code
_entity_poly.pdbx_strand_id
1 'polypeptide(L)'
;MVRCYKALSTPPPSCYNLRKVKIHVRRLRSGNGGSSSCAGDQHPQLESPGPAGSAGDTPNRRSRFRLQFPQLALRRRLGQLSCMSRPALKLRSWPLTILYYLLPFGALKPLTRVGWRPMSRVALYKSVPTRLLSRAWGRLNQVELPTWLRKPVYSLYIWTFGVNMKEAAVEDLHHYRNLSEFFRRKLKPQARPVCCLHSVISPSDGKILNFGQVKNCEVEQVKGVTYSLESFLGPRISTEELRFSQAPPGNSFQQQLVTKEGNELYHCVIYLAPGDYHCFHSPTDWRVSHRRHFPGSLMSVNPGVARWIKELFCHNERVVLTGDWKHGFFSLTAVGATNVGSIRIYFDQDLHTNSPSYSKGSYNDFSFISNNNKKGIPMRKGEHLGEFNLGSTIVLIFEAPKDFKFHLKAGQKIRFGEALGSL
;
A
#
# COMPACT_ATOMS: atom_id res chain seq x y z
N MET A 1 47.09 13.45 15.05
CA MET A 1 47.66 13.53 13.68
C MET A 1 46.69 12.79 12.75
N VAL A 2 45.94 13.54 11.94
CA VAL A 2 44.83 13.06 11.10
C VAL A 2 45.41 12.43 9.83
N ARG A 3 44.97 11.22 9.45
CA ARG A 3 45.20 10.66 8.11
C ARG A 3 43.85 10.33 7.46
N CYS A 4 43.45 11.21 6.55
CA CYS A 4 42.37 11.00 5.59
C CYS A 4 42.74 9.91 4.58
N TYR A 5 41.84 8.96 4.34
CA TYR A 5 41.84 8.15 3.13
C TYR A 5 40.70 8.63 2.21
N LYS A 6 41.06 9.00 0.98
CA LYS A 6 40.16 9.37 -0.12
C LYS A 6 39.29 8.17 -0.52
N ALA A 7 37.98 8.39 -0.65
CA ALA A 7 37.06 7.46 -1.26
C ALA A 7 37.14 7.60 -2.80
N LEU A 8 37.47 6.51 -3.50
CA LEU A 8 37.35 6.39 -4.94
C LEU A 8 36.02 5.70 -5.27
N SER A 9 35.24 6.37 -6.11
CA SER A 9 33.94 5.97 -6.64
C SER A 9 34.09 5.09 -7.88
N THR A 10 33.57 3.87 -7.84
CA THR A 10 33.19 3.09 -9.04
C THR A 10 31.84 2.38 -8.79
N PRO A 11 30.89 2.44 -9.73
CA PRO A 11 29.61 1.74 -9.62
C PRO A 11 29.76 0.25 -10.02
N PRO A 12 28.99 -0.69 -9.44
CA PRO A 12 29.01 -2.07 -9.90
C PRO A 12 28.15 -2.25 -11.17
N PRO A 13 28.53 -3.17 -12.07
CA PRO A 13 27.81 -3.42 -13.32
C PRO A 13 26.54 -4.24 -13.06
N SER A 14 25.41 -3.73 -13.58
CA SER A 14 24.17 -4.49 -13.71
C SER A 14 24.26 -5.43 -14.91
N CYS A 15 24.07 -6.74 -14.70
CA CYS A 15 23.51 -7.67 -15.68
C CYS A 15 23.39 -9.07 -15.06
N TYR A 16 22.21 -9.44 -14.54
CA TYR A 16 21.88 -10.84 -14.26
C TYR A 16 20.89 -11.32 -15.32
N ASN A 17 21.41 -12.08 -16.29
CA ASN A 17 20.64 -12.70 -17.34
C ASN A 17 20.06 -14.02 -16.81
N LEU A 18 18.87 -13.96 -16.19
CA LEU A 18 18.18 -15.15 -15.68
C LEU A 18 17.45 -15.86 -16.83
N ARG A 19 18.02 -16.98 -17.31
CA ARG A 19 17.29 -17.91 -18.17
C ARG A 19 16.17 -18.58 -17.36
N LYS A 20 14.94 -18.39 -17.86
CA LYS A 20 13.68 -18.78 -17.24
C LYS A 20 13.47 -20.29 -17.37
N VAL A 21 13.13 -20.97 -16.27
CA VAL A 21 12.41 -22.26 -16.33
C VAL A 21 10.97 -21.98 -15.89
N LYS A 22 10.06 -21.99 -16.86
CA LYS A 22 8.63 -21.71 -16.65
C LYS A 22 7.93 -23.05 -16.46
N ILE A 23 7.55 -23.40 -15.23
CA ILE A 23 6.70 -24.57 -14.99
C ILE A 23 5.26 -24.08 -14.98
N HIS A 24 4.46 -24.48 -15.97
CA HIS A 24 3.03 -24.21 -16.05
C HIS A 24 2.27 -25.48 -15.68
N VAL A 25 1.65 -25.50 -14.50
CA VAL A 25 0.68 -26.55 -14.15
C VAL A 25 -0.72 -26.03 -14.52
N ARG A 26 -1.23 -26.47 -15.67
CA ARG A 26 -2.64 -26.27 -16.09
C ARG A 26 -3.44 -27.53 -15.83
N ARG A 27 -4.58 -27.40 -15.16
CA ARG A 27 -5.59 -28.45 -15.01
C ARG A 27 -6.41 -28.55 -16.30
N LEU A 28 -6.45 -29.72 -16.93
CA LEU A 28 -7.26 -30.00 -18.12
C LEU A 28 -8.74 -30.10 -17.77
N ARG A 29 -9.60 -29.46 -18.59
CA ARG A 29 -11.00 -29.86 -18.74
C ARG A 29 -11.37 -29.90 -20.23
N SER A 30 -12.04 -31.00 -20.54
CA SER A 30 -12.68 -31.42 -21.79
C SER A 30 -13.65 -30.39 -22.36
N GLY A 31 -13.75 -30.33 -23.69
CA GLY A 31 -14.98 -29.96 -24.38
C GLY A 31 -14.84 -29.02 -25.59
N ASN A 32 -14.88 -29.62 -26.78
CA ASN A 32 -15.58 -29.25 -28.02
C ASN A 32 -15.47 -27.85 -28.68
N GLY A 33 -15.41 -27.92 -30.02
CA GLY A 33 -15.66 -26.84 -30.99
C GLY A 33 -14.35 -26.32 -31.57
N GLY A 34 -14.14 -26.20 -32.87
CA GLY A 34 -15.06 -26.02 -33.98
C GLY A 34 -14.31 -25.14 -34.99
N SER A 35 -14.30 -25.58 -36.24
CA SER A 35 -13.57 -25.04 -37.39
C SER A 35 -14.10 -23.71 -37.94
N SER A 36 -13.19 -22.81 -38.37
CA SER A 36 -13.26 -21.92 -39.57
C SER A 36 -12.08 -20.91 -39.53
N SER A 37 -11.04 -21.02 -40.37
CA SER A 37 -10.84 -20.52 -41.75
C SER A 37 -11.05 -19.00 -41.93
N CYS A 38 -9.96 -18.24 -42.11
CA CYS A 38 -9.52 -17.58 -43.37
C CYS A 38 -10.35 -16.31 -43.72
N ALA A 39 -9.84 -15.19 -44.26
CA ALA A 39 -8.54 -14.70 -44.70
C ALA A 39 -8.70 -13.22 -45.12
N GLY A 40 -7.58 -12.49 -45.26
CA GLY A 40 -7.40 -11.33 -46.16
C GLY A 40 -8.04 -10.00 -45.75
N ASP A 41 -7.58 -8.83 -46.17
CA ASP A 41 -6.35 -8.42 -46.87
C ASP A 41 -6.36 -6.87 -46.95
N GLN A 42 -5.20 -6.28 -47.22
CA GLN A 42 -4.95 -4.99 -47.93
C GLN A 42 -4.94 -3.62 -47.20
N HIS A 43 -3.71 -3.07 -47.17
CA HIS A 43 -3.29 -1.65 -47.24
C HIS A 43 -3.40 -1.13 -48.71
N PRO A 44 -3.23 0.17 -49.10
CA PRO A 44 -2.10 1.10 -48.78
C PRO A 44 -2.48 2.62 -48.62
N GLN A 45 -1.67 3.46 -47.93
CA GLN A 45 -0.77 4.57 -48.41
C GLN A 45 -1.41 5.63 -49.36
N LEU A 46 -1.07 6.93 -49.44
CA LEU A 46 -0.02 7.85 -48.96
C LEU A 46 -0.47 9.32 -49.21
N GLU A 47 0.33 10.29 -48.75
CA GLU A 47 0.57 11.66 -49.28
C GLU A 47 0.20 12.89 -48.43
N SER A 48 1.24 13.70 -48.22
CA SER A 48 1.28 15.14 -47.91
C SER A 48 2.07 15.81 -49.04
N PRO A 49 1.93 17.12 -49.30
CA PRO A 49 2.92 18.07 -48.76
C PRO A 49 2.38 19.50 -48.45
N GLY A 50 3.15 20.31 -47.70
CA GLY A 50 2.96 21.78 -47.54
C GLY A 50 3.57 22.58 -48.73
N PRO A 51 4.01 23.86 -48.62
CA PRO A 51 4.12 24.75 -47.43
C PRO A 51 3.85 26.29 -47.68
N ALA A 52 4.12 27.11 -46.63
CA ALA A 52 4.74 28.47 -46.59
C ALA A 52 3.96 29.82 -46.72
N GLY A 53 4.39 30.80 -45.89
CA GLY A 53 4.27 32.28 -46.06
C GLY A 53 3.65 33.07 -44.86
N SER A 54 4.41 33.64 -43.90
CA SER A 54 4.91 35.05 -43.76
C SER A 54 3.80 36.14 -43.69
N ALA A 55 3.82 37.25 -42.94
CA ALA A 55 4.58 37.94 -41.89
C ALA A 55 3.73 39.20 -41.51
N GLY A 56 3.92 39.87 -40.36
CA GLY A 56 3.31 41.20 -40.15
C GLY A 56 3.29 41.74 -38.71
N ASP A 57 3.81 42.95 -38.55
CA ASP A 57 4.22 43.70 -37.35
C ASP A 57 3.10 44.46 -36.59
N THR A 58 3.18 44.42 -35.24
CA THR A 58 3.02 45.46 -34.17
C THR A 58 2.01 46.66 -34.26
N PRO A 59 1.91 47.59 -33.26
CA PRO A 59 1.11 47.45 -32.03
C PRO A 59 0.21 48.69 -31.71
N ASN A 60 -0.89 48.58 -30.93
CA ASN A 60 -1.31 49.72 -30.08
C ASN A 60 -2.37 49.46 -29.00
N ARG A 61 -2.20 50.25 -27.92
CA ARG A 61 -3.23 50.87 -27.05
C ARG A 61 -3.85 50.10 -25.87
N ARG A 62 -3.20 50.30 -24.72
CA ARG A 62 -3.74 50.68 -23.39
C ARG A 62 -5.28 50.76 -23.25
N SER A 63 -5.81 50.01 -22.28
CA SER A 63 -6.72 50.57 -21.26
C SER A 63 -6.61 49.78 -19.95
N ARG A 64 -6.15 50.48 -18.90
CA ARG A 64 -6.16 50.00 -17.51
C ARG A 64 -7.54 50.31 -16.94
N PHE A 65 -8.29 49.31 -16.51
CA PHE A 65 -9.41 49.51 -15.58
C PHE A 65 -8.93 49.14 -14.17
N ARG A 66 -8.57 50.18 -13.40
CA ARG A 66 -8.46 50.13 -11.94
C ARG A 66 -9.87 50.29 -11.38
N LEU A 67 -10.40 49.24 -10.74
CA LEU A 67 -11.52 49.40 -9.82
C LEU A 67 -10.95 49.70 -8.43
N GLN A 68 -11.11 50.95 -8.00
CA GLN A 68 -10.82 51.41 -6.65
C GLN A 68 -11.92 50.89 -5.70
N PHE A 69 -11.51 50.16 -4.66
CA PHE A 69 -12.32 49.88 -3.49
C PHE A 69 -12.20 51.05 -2.50
N PRO A 70 -13.30 51.63 -1.99
CA PRO A 70 -13.21 52.56 -0.88
C PRO A 70 -12.93 51.78 0.42
N GLN A 71 -11.73 51.98 0.97
CA GLN A 71 -11.42 51.69 2.36
C GLN A 71 -12.22 52.64 3.25
N LEU A 72 -13.12 52.11 4.08
CA LEU A 72 -13.60 52.81 5.26
C LEU A 72 -13.19 52.02 6.49
N ALA A 73 -12.19 52.56 7.16
CA ALA A 73 -11.83 52.24 8.51
C ALA A 73 -12.89 52.79 9.46
N LEU A 74 -13.45 51.93 10.33
CA LEU A 74 -13.95 52.37 11.62
C LEU A 74 -13.50 51.37 12.68
N ARG A 75 -12.31 51.64 13.24
CA ARG A 75 -11.80 51.03 14.46
C ARG A 75 -12.24 51.93 15.62
N ARG A 76 -12.79 51.30 16.67
CA ARG A 76 -12.94 51.75 18.08
C ARG A 76 -14.38 51.94 18.57
N ARG A 77 -14.96 50.85 19.10
CA ARG A 77 -15.35 50.79 20.51
C ARG A 77 -14.82 49.48 21.09
N LEU A 78 -13.79 49.61 21.92
CA LEU A 78 -13.30 48.57 22.83
C LEU A 78 -14.04 48.74 24.16
N GLY A 79 -14.24 47.63 24.87
CA GLY A 79 -14.31 47.66 26.33
C GLY A 79 -15.69 47.40 26.91
N GLN A 80 -16.13 46.15 26.85
CA GLN A 80 -16.78 45.45 27.96
C GLN A 80 -16.98 43.98 27.55
N LEU A 81 -16.89 43.07 28.54
CA LEU A 81 -16.84 41.61 28.43
C LEU A 81 -15.45 40.99 28.28
N SER A 82 -14.58 41.34 29.23
CA SER A 82 -13.53 40.47 29.74
C SER A 82 -14.09 39.56 30.83
N CYS A 83 -14.61 38.39 30.45
CA CYS A 83 -14.68 37.19 31.29
C CYS A 83 -15.13 36.01 30.40
N MET A 84 -14.67 34.81 30.73
CA MET A 84 -14.87 33.53 30.04
C MET A 84 -13.77 33.12 29.05
N SER A 85 -12.90 32.26 29.57
CA SER A 85 -12.00 31.35 28.89
C SER A 85 -12.66 30.69 27.67
N ARG A 86 -12.06 30.88 26.48
CA ARG A 86 -12.47 30.16 25.27
C ARG A 86 -11.78 28.79 25.22
N PRO A 87 -12.50 27.68 25.08
CA PRO A 87 -11.89 26.45 24.59
C PRO A 87 -11.65 26.59 23.08
N ALA A 88 -10.44 26.29 22.64
CA ALA A 88 -10.07 26.24 21.23
C ALA A 88 -10.93 25.17 20.51
N LEU A 89 -11.87 25.64 19.69
CA LEU A 89 -12.66 24.82 18.77
C LEU A 89 -11.73 24.11 17.78
N LYS A 90 -11.47 22.82 18.03
CA LYS A 90 -10.86 21.92 17.06
C LYS A 90 -11.88 21.63 15.96
N LEU A 91 -11.88 22.44 14.89
CA LEU A 91 -12.56 22.08 13.64
C LEU A 91 -11.82 20.88 13.01
N ARG A 92 -12.33 19.70 13.34
CA ARG A 92 -11.83 18.39 12.92
C ARG A 92 -12.51 18.01 11.60
N SER A 93 -11.74 18.00 10.52
CA SER A 93 -11.93 17.20 9.29
C SER A 93 -13.38 16.99 8.82
N TRP A 94 -13.91 17.92 8.03
CA TRP A 94 -15.14 17.78 7.25
C TRP A 94 -14.81 18.30 5.84
N PRO A 95 -14.72 17.41 4.82
CA PRO A 95 -15.89 17.23 3.94
C PRO A 95 -16.04 15.84 3.26
N LEU A 96 -15.44 14.75 3.75
CA LEU A 96 -15.62 13.41 3.13
C LEU A 96 -16.58 12.48 3.88
N THR A 97 -16.93 12.80 5.13
CA THR A 97 -17.94 12.05 5.89
C THR A 97 -19.35 12.33 5.38
N ILE A 98 -19.66 13.55 4.91
CA ILE A 98 -21.02 13.89 4.45
C ILE A 98 -21.40 13.09 3.20
N LEU A 99 -20.47 12.87 2.26
CA LEU A 99 -20.72 12.05 1.08
C LEU A 99 -20.96 10.56 1.44
N TYR A 100 -20.49 10.11 2.61
CA TYR A 100 -20.64 8.74 3.10
C TYR A 100 -21.89 8.54 3.97
N TYR A 101 -22.51 9.61 4.46
CA TYR A 101 -23.69 9.58 5.35
C TYR A 101 -24.99 10.09 4.69
N LEU A 102 -24.94 10.68 3.48
CA LEU A 102 -26.11 11.13 2.72
C LEU A 102 -26.81 10.03 1.89
N LEU A 103 -26.71 8.77 2.31
CA LEU A 103 -27.73 7.77 1.98
C LEU A 103 -28.46 7.44 3.27
N PRO A 104 -29.40 8.30 3.73
CA PRO A 104 -30.23 7.95 4.86
C PRO A 104 -31.10 6.79 4.38
N PHE A 105 -30.98 5.64 5.06
CA PHE A 105 -31.86 4.49 4.85
C PHE A 105 -33.36 4.83 4.97
N GLY A 106 -33.70 6.04 5.46
CA GLY A 106 -35.04 6.61 5.39
C GLY A 106 -35.58 6.77 3.95
N ALA A 107 -34.73 6.99 2.96
CA ALA A 107 -35.11 7.09 1.54
C ALA A 107 -35.39 5.72 0.87
N LEU A 108 -35.02 4.61 1.52
CA LEU A 108 -35.22 3.25 1.03
C LEU A 108 -36.46 2.56 1.63
N LYS A 109 -37.21 3.24 2.52
CA LYS A 109 -38.50 2.76 3.07
C LYS A 109 -39.57 2.39 2.02
N PRO A 110 -39.69 3.04 0.84
CA PRO A 110 -40.67 2.59 -0.14
C PRO A 110 -40.25 1.29 -0.86
N LEU A 111 -38.95 0.94 -0.89
CA LEU A 111 -38.45 -0.25 -1.57
C LEU A 111 -38.71 -1.54 -0.78
N THR A 112 -38.85 -1.48 0.55
CA THR A 112 -39.23 -2.65 1.37
C THR A 112 -40.67 -3.11 1.12
N ARG A 113 -41.53 -2.30 0.48
CA ARG A 113 -42.87 -2.72 0.03
C ARG A 113 -42.85 -3.62 -1.21
N VAL A 114 -41.72 -3.70 -1.94
CA VAL A 114 -41.56 -4.47 -3.18
C VAL A 114 -40.80 -5.81 -2.92
N GLY A 115 -40.82 -6.31 -1.69
CA GLY A 115 -40.13 -7.57 -1.34
C GLY A 115 -38.60 -7.49 -1.34
N TRP A 116 -38.02 -6.29 -1.42
CA TRP A 116 -36.57 -6.08 -1.34
C TRP A 116 -36.09 -6.39 0.09
N ARG A 117 -35.42 -7.54 0.27
CA ARG A 117 -34.74 -7.87 1.52
C ARG A 117 -33.56 -6.91 1.70
N PRO A 118 -33.39 -6.25 2.86
CA PRO A 118 -32.23 -5.42 3.10
C PRO A 118 -30.98 -6.31 3.06
N MET A 119 -30.20 -6.19 1.99
CA MET A 119 -28.90 -6.85 1.90
C MET A 119 -28.07 -6.38 3.10
N SER A 120 -27.37 -7.31 3.77
CA SER A 120 -26.52 -6.92 4.91
C SER A 120 -25.55 -5.82 4.48
N ARG A 121 -25.24 -4.86 5.38
CA ARG A 121 -24.32 -3.74 5.07
C ARG A 121 -23.00 -4.23 4.44
N VAL A 122 -22.53 -5.42 4.84
CA VAL A 122 -21.36 -6.09 4.29
C VAL A 122 -21.60 -6.58 2.86
N ALA A 123 -22.76 -7.17 2.56
CA ALA A 123 -23.08 -7.64 1.22
C ALA A 123 -23.23 -6.48 0.22
N LEU A 124 -23.89 -5.38 0.63
CA LEU A 124 -23.95 -4.15 -0.18
C LEU A 124 -22.55 -3.56 -0.40
N TYR A 125 -21.68 -3.57 0.61
CA TYR A 125 -20.31 -3.10 0.44
C TYR A 125 -19.48 -4.02 -0.48
N LYS A 126 -19.67 -5.34 -0.37
CA LYS A 126 -19.01 -6.33 -1.23
C LYS A 126 -19.48 -6.27 -2.69
N SER A 127 -20.65 -5.71 -3.00
CA SER A 127 -21.13 -5.51 -4.37
C SER A 127 -20.51 -4.29 -5.06
N VAL A 128 -19.86 -3.38 -4.32
CA VAL A 128 -19.16 -2.24 -4.90
C VAL A 128 -17.98 -2.72 -5.75
N PRO A 129 -17.83 -2.29 -7.01
CA PRO A 129 -16.73 -2.70 -7.89
C PRO A 129 -15.42 -1.99 -7.50
N THR A 130 -14.92 -2.28 -6.30
CA THR A 130 -13.79 -1.61 -5.65
C THR A 130 -12.52 -1.61 -6.50
N ARG A 131 -12.27 -2.66 -7.30
CA ARG A 131 -11.14 -2.70 -8.24
C ARG A 131 -11.31 -1.75 -9.42
N LEU A 132 -12.51 -1.62 -9.98
CA LEU A 132 -12.77 -0.66 -11.06
C LEU A 132 -12.56 0.77 -10.55
N LEU A 133 -13.12 1.08 -9.38
CA LEU A 133 -12.94 2.38 -8.72
C LEU A 133 -11.46 2.64 -8.41
N SER A 134 -10.73 1.65 -7.89
CA SER A 134 -9.31 1.81 -7.58
C SER A 134 -8.45 2.02 -8.83
N ARG A 135 -8.78 1.37 -9.97
CA ARG A 135 -8.11 1.62 -11.26
C ARG A 135 -8.43 3.00 -11.82
N ALA A 136 -9.70 3.41 -11.78
CA ALA A 136 -10.12 4.75 -12.22
C ALA A 136 -9.42 5.84 -11.39
N TRP A 137 -9.39 5.65 -10.06
CA TRP A 137 -8.68 6.54 -9.14
C TRP A 137 -7.17 6.54 -9.38
N GLY A 138 -6.58 5.37 -9.63
CA GLY A 138 -5.17 5.27 -10.00
C GLY A 138 -4.83 6.03 -11.29
N ARG A 139 -5.67 5.91 -12.32
CA ARG A 139 -5.53 6.67 -13.58
C ARG A 139 -5.68 8.18 -13.33
N LEU A 140 -6.67 8.59 -12.55
CA LEU A 140 -6.90 9.99 -12.19
C LEU A 140 -5.68 10.59 -11.45
N ASN A 141 -5.10 9.85 -10.50
CA ASN A 141 -3.95 10.33 -9.74
C ASN A 141 -2.65 10.41 -10.53
N GLN A 142 -2.60 9.77 -11.70
CA GLN A 142 -1.47 9.84 -12.64
C GLN A 142 -1.62 11.00 -13.63
N VAL A 143 -2.80 11.62 -13.72
CA VAL A 143 -3.02 12.80 -14.58
C VAL A 143 -2.14 13.94 -14.09
N GLU A 144 -1.35 14.51 -15.01
CA GLU A 144 -0.53 15.66 -14.70
C GLU A 144 -1.40 16.89 -14.43
N LEU A 145 -1.18 17.50 -13.28
CA LEU A 145 -1.89 18.71 -12.89
C LEU A 145 -1.19 19.94 -13.48
N PRO A 146 -1.93 20.90 -14.06
CA PRO A 146 -1.39 22.21 -14.41
C PRO A 146 -0.69 22.86 -13.21
N THR A 147 0.40 23.59 -13.44
CA THR A 147 1.26 24.16 -12.38
C THR A 147 0.50 25.07 -11.41
N TRP A 148 -0.52 25.79 -11.89
CA TRP A 148 -1.39 26.64 -11.09
C TRP A 148 -2.36 25.85 -10.18
N LEU A 149 -2.71 24.61 -10.56
CA LEU A 149 -3.63 23.75 -9.82
C LEU A 149 -2.92 22.85 -8.80
N ARG A 150 -1.61 22.60 -8.97
CA ARG A 150 -0.79 21.79 -8.05
C ARG A 150 -0.89 22.27 -6.61
N LYS A 151 -0.56 23.54 -6.36
CA LYS A 151 -0.55 24.13 -5.01
C LYS A 151 -1.91 24.04 -4.30
N PRO A 152 -3.05 24.46 -4.88
CA PRO A 152 -4.34 24.36 -4.19
C PRO A 152 -4.77 22.91 -3.93
N VAL A 153 -4.61 22.00 -4.90
CA VAL A 153 -4.98 20.59 -4.74
C VAL A 153 -4.15 19.90 -3.66
N TYR A 154 -2.82 20.05 -3.71
CA TYR A 154 -1.95 19.46 -2.70
C TYR A 154 -2.12 20.12 -1.34
N SER A 155 -2.36 21.44 -1.26
CA SER A 155 -2.65 22.12 0.01
C SER A 155 -3.94 21.60 0.65
N LEU A 156 -4.99 21.39 -0.15
CA LEU A 156 -6.23 20.78 0.33
C LEU A 156 -6.00 19.36 0.84
N TYR A 157 -5.19 18.57 0.14
CA TYR A 157 -4.82 17.22 0.58
C TYR A 157 -4.03 17.24 1.90
N ILE A 158 -3.01 18.11 2.00
CA ILE A 158 -2.19 18.29 3.20
C ILE A 158 -3.05 18.65 4.40
N TRP A 159 -3.97 19.60 4.21
CA TRP A 159 -4.91 20.01 5.24
C TRP A 159 -5.88 18.89 5.65
N THR A 160 -6.41 18.16 4.68
CA THR A 160 -7.41 17.09 4.92
C THR A 160 -6.81 15.91 5.67
N PHE A 161 -5.58 15.51 5.32
CA PHE A 161 -4.94 14.30 5.84
C PHE A 161 -3.81 14.56 6.85
N GLY A 162 -3.51 15.83 7.15
CA GLY A 162 -2.48 16.21 8.11
C GLY A 162 -1.07 15.82 7.68
N VAL A 163 -0.76 15.95 6.37
CA VAL A 163 0.55 15.60 5.83
C VAL A 163 1.61 16.57 6.36
N ASN A 164 2.69 16.04 6.94
CA ASN A 164 3.83 16.87 7.31
C ASN A 164 4.76 17.06 6.11
N MET A 165 4.81 18.26 5.53
CA MET A 165 5.71 18.54 4.40
C MET A 165 7.15 18.84 4.81
N LYS A 166 7.41 19.19 6.08
CA LYS A 166 8.78 19.52 6.54
C LYS A 166 9.73 18.32 6.50
N GLU A 167 9.19 17.12 6.52
CA GLU A 167 9.93 15.85 6.41
C GLU A 167 10.11 15.37 4.97
N ALA A 168 9.40 15.96 4.00
CA ALA A 168 9.55 15.60 2.59
C ALA A 168 10.91 16.09 2.06
N ALA A 169 11.53 15.30 1.18
CA ALA A 169 12.79 15.67 0.54
C ALA A 169 12.63 16.91 -0.36
N VAL A 170 11.45 17.06 -0.97
CA VAL A 170 11.07 18.24 -1.76
C VAL A 170 9.86 18.86 -1.07
N GLU A 171 10.02 20.06 -0.53
CA GLU A 171 8.92 20.75 0.17
C GLU A 171 8.02 21.53 -0.79
N ASP A 172 8.55 21.94 -1.94
CA ASP A 172 7.82 22.72 -2.92
C ASP A 172 6.80 21.85 -3.67
N LEU A 173 5.53 22.25 -3.55
CA LEU A 173 4.38 21.56 -4.11
C LEU A 173 4.33 21.64 -5.64
N HIS A 174 4.99 22.62 -6.26
CA HIS A 174 5.00 22.73 -7.72
C HIS A 174 5.83 21.64 -8.41
N HIS A 175 6.74 20.98 -7.71
CA HIS A 175 7.60 19.94 -8.26
C HIS A 175 6.86 18.62 -8.54
N TYR A 176 5.80 18.34 -7.77
CA TYR A 176 5.00 17.14 -7.97
C TYR A 176 4.09 17.29 -9.18
N ARG A 177 4.22 16.40 -10.17
CA ARG A 177 3.46 16.48 -11.42
C ARG A 177 2.02 16.05 -11.25
N ASN A 178 1.78 15.04 -10.41
CA ASN A 178 0.48 14.43 -10.18
C ASN A 178 0.32 13.95 -8.73
N LEU A 179 -0.88 13.49 -8.35
CA LEU A 179 -1.14 13.10 -6.96
C LEU A 179 -0.39 11.82 -6.57
N SER A 180 -0.18 10.90 -7.51
CA SER A 180 0.60 9.68 -7.28
C SER A 180 2.07 9.95 -6.93
N GLU A 181 2.68 10.98 -7.51
CA GLU A 181 4.04 11.40 -7.19
C GLU A 181 4.11 12.06 -5.82
N PHE A 182 3.17 12.97 -5.52
CA PHE A 182 3.04 13.58 -4.19
C PHE A 182 2.84 12.54 -3.08
N PHE A 183 2.03 11.51 -3.38
CA PHE A 183 1.76 10.43 -2.44
C PHE A 183 2.99 9.57 -2.14
N ARG A 184 3.84 9.33 -3.16
CA ARG A 184 5.11 8.61 -3.05
C ARG A 184 6.31 9.52 -2.79
N ARG A 185 6.07 10.71 -2.22
CA ARG A 185 7.14 11.65 -1.87
C ARG A 185 8.24 10.93 -1.08
N LYS A 186 9.49 11.20 -1.44
CA LYS A 186 10.63 10.76 -0.65
C LYS A 186 10.72 11.62 0.61
N LEU A 187 11.16 11.01 1.71
CA LEU A 187 11.45 11.73 2.95
C LEU A 187 12.93 12.13 3.00
N LYS A 188 13.26 13.15 3.79
CA LYS A 188 14.65 13.52 4.10
C LYS A 188 15.33 12.35 4.84
N PRO A 189 16.61 12.03 4.55
CA PRO A 189 17.32 10.94 5.23
C PRO A 189 17.29 11.04 6.76
N GLN A 190 17.42 12.27 7.29
CA GLN A 190 17.39 12.54 8.72
C GLN A 190 15.99 12.46 9.36
N ALA A 191 14.91 12.37 8.58
CA ALA A 191 13.54 12.37 9.11
C ALA A 191 13.14 11.02 9.73
N ARG A 192 13.84 9.94 9.41
CA ARG A 192 13.55 8.57 9.88
C ARG A 192 14.85 7.85 10.26
N PRO A 193 15.45 8.18 11.42
CA PRO A 193 16.60 7.45 11.92
C PRO A 193 16.21 6.00 12.21
N VAL A 194 16.97 5.05 11.67
CA VAL A 194 16.76 3.62 11.89
C VAL A 194 17.34 3.22 13.25
N CYS A 195 16.53 2.61 14.10
CA CYS A 195 17.00 2.15 15.40
C CYS A 195 18.07 1.04 15.26
N CYS A 196 19.29 1.31 15.74
CA CYS A 196 20.40 0.36 15.69
C CYS A 196 20.23 -0.79 16.69
N LEU A 197 19.74 -0.49 17.90
CA LEU A 197 19.73 -1.41 19.06
C LEU A 197 18.70 -2.54 18.95
N HIS A 198 17.57 -2.31 18.28
CA HIS A 198 16.47 -3.26 18.23
C HIS A 198 16.57 -4.19 17.01
N SER A 199 16.15 -5.44 17.22
CA SER A 199 16.21 -6.48 16.18
C SER A 199 15.16 -6.29 15.10
N VAL A 200 14.00 -5.72 15.46
CA VAL A 200 12.88 -5.49 14.54
C VAL A 200 12.39 -4.06 14.69
N ILE A 201 12.36 -3.34 13.57
CA ILE A 201 11.84 -1.97 13.47
C ILE A 201 10.53 -1.94 12.69
N SER A 202 9.79 -0.84 12.80
CA SER A 202 8.60 -0.61 11.98
C SER A 202 9.03 -0.48 10.51
N PRO A 203 8.43 -1.27 9.60
CA PRO A 203 8.72 -1.20 8.17
C PRO A 203 8.13 0.03 7.49
N SER A 204 7.13 0.69 8.11
CA SER A 204 6.45 1.85 7.55
C SER A 204 6.02 2.83 8.63
N ASP A 205 5.65 4.04 8.22
CA ASP A 205 4.84 4.91 9.05
C ASP A 205 3.42 4.34 9.14
N GLY A 206 2.71 4.60 10.23
CA GLY A 206 1.33 4.17 10.35
C GLY A 206 0.78 4.17 11.75
N LYS A 207 -0.28 3.41 11.94
CA LYS A 207 -0.93 3.15 13.21
C LYS A 207 -0.90 1.65 13.51
N ILE A 208 -0.43 1.28 14.68
CA ILE A 208 -0.48 -0.11 15.15
C ILE A 208 -1.95 -0.48 15.37
N LEU A 209 -2.46 -1.44 14.59
CA LEU A 209 -3.83 -1.95 14.77
C LEU A 209 -3.84 -3.04 15.82
N ASN A 210 -2.94 -4.00 15.69
CA ASN A 210 -2.82 -5.11 16.60
C ASN A 210 -1.44 -5.75 16.55
N PHE A 211 -0.99 -6.35 17.63
CA PHE A 211 0.27 -7.06 17.74
C PHE A 211 0.20 -8.07 18.87
N GLY A 212 1.05 -9.09 18.82
CA GLY A 212 1.13 -10.09 19.88
C GLY A 212 1.63 -11.43 19.38
N GLN A 213 1.54 -12.42 20.24
CA GLN A 213 1.79 -13.81 19.92
C GLN A 213 0.62 -14.37 19.10
N VAL A 214 0.91 -15.13 18.05
CA VAL A 214 -0.08 -15.88 17.27
C VAL A 214 -0.56 -17.07 18.11
N LYS A 215 -1.87 -17.19 18.29
CA LYS A 215 -2.51 -18.28 19.03
C LYS A 215 -3.50 -18.99 18.13
N ASN A 216 -3.58 -20.32 18.25
CA ASN A 216 -4.55 -21.16 17.53
C ASN A 216 -4.50 -21.01 16.00
N CYS A 217 -3.34 -20.70 15.41
CA CYS A 217 -3.21 -20.41 13.97
C CYS A 217 -4.11 -19.24 13.49
N GLU A 218 -4.52 -18.34 14.39
CA GLU A 218 -5.32 -17.17 14.06
C GLU A 218 -4.54 -15.89 14.34
N VAL A 219 -4.74 -14.90 13.48
CA VAL A 219 -4.21 -13.55 13.65
C VAL A 219 -5.37 -12.59 13.79
N GLU A 220 -5.30 -11.73 14.81
CA GLU A 220 -6.29 -10.69 15.03
C GLU A 220 -6.02 -9.48 14.10
N GLN A 221 -7.00 -9.17 13.24
CA GLN A 221 -7.01 -8.05 12.30
C GLN A 221 -7.22 -6.71 13.02
N VAL A 222 -8.25 -6.68 13.86
CA VAL A 222 -8.63 -5.60 14.76
C VAL A 222 -9.30 -6.25 15.97
N LYS A 223 -9.40 -5.52 17.09
CA LYS A 223 -9.97 -6.05 18.34
C LYS A 223 -11.24 -6.88 18.10
N GLY A 224 -11.16 -8.19 18.36
CA GLY A 224 -12.26 -9.15 18.26
C GLY A 224 -12.58 -9.71 16.87
N VAL A 225 -11.77 -9.40 15.84
CA VAL A 225 -11.92 -9.96 14.49
C VAL A 225 -10.64 -10.67 14.09
N THR A 226 -10.71 -12.00 13.96
CA THR A 226 -9.57 -12.84 13.58
C THR A 226 -9.66 -13.31 12.12
N TYR A 227 -8.54 -13.83 11.62
CA TYR A 227 -8.44 -14.55 10.36
C TYR A 227 -7.42 -15.69 10.48
N SER A 228 -7.64 -16.76 9.71
CA SER A 228 -6.74 -17.91 9.69
C SER A 228 -5.38 -17.54 9.06
N LEU A 229 -4.31 -17.95 9.71
CA LEU A 229 -2.94 -17.79 9.25
C LEU A 229 -2.69 -18.55 7.94
N GLU A 230 -3.27 -19.75 7.81
CA GLU A 230 -3.18 -20.57 6.61
C GLU A 230 -3.91 -19.91 5.44
N SER A 231 -5.12 -19.38 5.68
CA SER A 231 -5.85 -18.61 4.65
C SER A 231 -5.09 -17.36 4.21
N PHE A 232 -4.31 -16.75 5.12
CA PHE A 232 -3.57 -15.53 4.87
C PHE A 232 -2.25 -15.76 4.11
N LEU A 233 -1.41 -16.69 4.58
CA LEU A 233 -0.12 -17.03 3.94
C LEU A 233 -0.28 -18.00 2.77
N GLY A 234 -1.39 -18.73 2.72
CA GLY A 234 -1.67 -19.81 1.78
C GLY A 234 -0.96 -21.12 2.16
N PRO A 235 -1.21 -22.21 1.40
CA PRO A 235 -0.65 -23.52 1.69
C PRO A 235 0.87 -23.49 1.60
N ARG A 236 1.57 -24.19 2.50
CA ARG A 236 3.02 -24.32 2.37
C ARG A 236 3.30 -25.19 1.15
N ILE A 237 4.14 -24.71 0.23
CA ILE A 237 4.74 -25.58 -0.79
C ILE A 237 6.12 -25.86 -0.24
N SER A 238 6.33 -27.02 0.37
CA SER A 238 7.72 -27.41 0.61
C SER A 238 8.33 -27.69 -0.76
N THR A 239 9.51 -27.15 -1.05
CA THR A 239 10.23 -27.45 -2.30
C THR A 239 10.57 -28.95 -2.41
N GLU A 240 10.42 -29.70 -1.30
CA GLU A 240 10.62 -31.14 -1.21
C GLU A 240 9.35 -32.00 -1.36
N GLU A 241 8.15 -31.42 -1.25
CA GLU A 241 6.86 -32.12 -1.45
C GLU A 241 6.59 -32.50 -2.91
N LEU A 242 7.40 -32.01 -3.86
CA LEU A 242 7.40 -32.54 -5.21
C LEU A 242 8.17 -33.87 -5.34
N ARG A 243 8.86 -34.34 -4.30
CA ARG A 243 9.57 -35.62 -4.36
C ARG A 243 9.18 -36.64 -3.29
N PHE A 244 8.96 -36.33 -2.03
CA PHE A 244 8.59 -37.38 -1.07
C PHE A 244 7.79 -36.87 0.14
N SER A 245 6.80 -37.68 0.52
CA SER A 245 6.21 -37.85 1.86
C SER A 245 5.28 -36.78 2.44
N GLN A 246 4.04 -37.25 2.62
CA GLN A 246 3.05 -36.92 3.64
C GLN A 246 3.66 -36.27 4.89
N ALA A 247 3.30 -35.00 5.14
CA ALA A 247 3.45 -34.40 6.46
C ALA A 247 2.64 -35.24 7.49
N PRO A 248 3.17 -35.47 8.70
CA PRO A 248 2.45 -36.24 9.71
C PRO A 248 1.09 -35.59 10.03
N PRO A 249 0.00 -36.37 10.10
CA PRO A 249 -1.34 -35.86 10.39
C PRO A 249 -1.38 -35.39 11.85
N GLY A 250 -1.43 -34.07 12.08
CA GLY A 250 -1.58 -33.48 13.41
C GLY A 250 -0.80 -32.20 13.67
N ASN A 251 0.19 -31.85 12.84
CA ASN A 251 0.95 -30.62 13.04
C ASN A 251 0.16 -29.39 12.58
N SER A 252 -0.19 -28.52 13.53
CA SER A 252 -0.84 -27.24 13.25
C SER A 252 0.01 -26.39 12.29
N PHE A 253 -0.62 -25.57 11.45
CA PHE A 253 0.09 -24.72 10.47
C PHE A 253 1.15 -23.83 11.15
N GLN A 254 0.87 -23.36 12.36
CA GLN A 254 1.83 -22.62 13.19
C GLN A 254 3.09 -23.43 13.53
N GLN A 255 2.96 -24.72 13.89
CA GLN A 255 4.11 -25.60 14.14
C GLN A 255 4.94 -25.86 12.87
N GLN A 256 4.31 -25.81 11.69
CA GLN A 256 5.05 -25.92 10.44
C GLN A 256 5.91 -24.67 10.17
N LEU A 257 5.49 -23.50 10.65
CA LEU A 257 6.21 -22.24 10.46
C LEU A 257 7.32 -22.01 11.49
N VAL A 258 7.16 -22.48 12.72
CA VAL A 258 8.20 -22.37 13.75
C VAL A 258 9.30 -23.37 13.45
N THR A 259 10.47 -22.87 13.06
CA THR A 259 11.61 -23.68 12.61
C THR A 259 12.61 -24.01 13.71
N LYS A 260 12.66 -23.22 14.79
CA LYS A 260 13.59 -23.41 15.90
C LYS A 260 12.87 -23.78 17.18
N GLU A 261 13.47 -24.68 17.93
CA GLU A 261 12.95 -25.09 19.23
C GLU A 261 12.97 -23.93 20.23
N GLY A 262 11.92 -23.84 21.05
CA GLY A 262 11.78 -22.78 22.06
C GLY A 262 11.27 -21.44 21.53
N ASN A 263 11.16 -21.26 20.21
CA ASN A 263 10.59 -20.05 19.61
C ASN A 263 9.06 -20.12 19.49
N GLU A 264 8.47 -18.95 19.31
CA GLU A 264 7.04 -18.77 19.06
C GLU A 264 6.81 -17.79 17.90
N LEU A 265 5.59 -17.80 17.38
CA LEU A 265 5.21 -16.96 16.26
C LEU A 265 4.55 -15.68 16.78
N TYR A 266 4.99 -14.54 16.28
CA TYR A 266 4.47 -13.22 16.62
C TYR A 266 3.94 -12.52 15.38
N HIS A 267 3.02 -11.58 15.56
CA HIS A 267 2.48 -10.77 14.49
C HIS A 267 2.41 -9.29 14.87
N CYS A 268 2.44 -8.41 13.87
CA CYS A 268 2.22 -6.99 14.02
C CYS A 268 1.51 -6.43 12.77
N VAL A 269 0.37 -5.77 12.98
CA VAL A 269 -0.50 -5.20 11.94
C VAL A 269 -0.39 -3.69 11.98
N ILE A 270 0.09 -3.10 10.89
CA ILE A 270 0.38 -1.67 10.77
C ILE A 270 -0.47 -1.10 9.64
N TYR A 271 -1.34 -0.15 9.97
CA TYR A 271 -2.20 0.54 9.01
C TYR A 271 -1.58 1.88 8.58
N LEU A 272 -1.49 2.09 7.28
CA LEU A 272 -1.01 3.31 6.66
C LEU A 272 -2.22 4.19 6.30
N ALA A 273 -2.39 5.30 7.02
CA ALA A 273 -3.42 6.27 6.73
C ALA A 273 -3.00 7.15 5.53
N PRO A 274 -3.93 7.76 4.78
CA PRO A 274 -3.60 8.50 3.56
C PRO A 274 -2.55 9.61 3.70
N GLY A 275 -2.40 10.21 4.89
CA GLY A 275 -1.38 11.23 5.15
C GLY A 275 0.03 10.70 5.44
N ASP A 276 0.15 9.41 5.76
CA ASP A 276 1.40 8.77 6.18
C ASP A 276 2.36 8.61 4.97
N TYR A 277 3.58 8.15 5.24
CA TYR A 277 4.55 7.77 4.20
C TYR A 277 4.28 6.35 3.71
N HIS A 278 4.14 6.17 2.39
CA HIS A 278 3.61 4.93 1.80
C HIS A 278 4.64 4.03 1.12
N CYS A 279 5.93 4.33 1.28
CA CYS A 279 6.94 3.30 1.07
C CYS A 279 7.10 2.48 2.35
N PHE A 280 7.46 1.23 2.18
CA PHE A 280 7.79 0.32 3.26
C PHE A 280 9.17 -0.29 3.01
N HIS A 281 9.79 -0.65 4.12
CA HIS A 281 11.19 -1.00 4.22
C HIS A 281 11.34 -2.34 4.93
N SER A 282 12.53 -2.91 4.83
CA SER A 282 12.87 -4.12 5.54
C SER A 282 12.92 -3.86 7.06
N PRO A 283 12.13 -4.58 7.87
CA PRO A 283 12.07 -4.37 9.31
C PRO A 283 13.27 -4.96 10.07
N THR A 284 13.99 -5.90 9.47
CA THR A 284 15.16 -6.59 10.02
C THR A 284 16.10 -6.97 8.88
N ASP A 285 17.28 -7.48 9.20
CA ASP A 285 18.06 -8.28 8.26
C ASP A 285 17.38 -9.64 8.08
N TRP A 286 17.09 -10.01 6.83
CA TRP A 286 16.47 -11.29 6.47
C TRP A 286 16.72 -11.62 5.00
N ARG A 287 16.35 -12.83 4.60
CA ARG A 287 16.50 -13.32 3.23
C ARG A 287 15.16 -13.72 2.69
N VAL A 288 14.67 -12.98 1.69
CA VAL A 288 13.40 -13.28 1.02
C VAL A 288 13.61 -14.46 0.08
N SER A 289 12.94 -15.57 0.37
CA SER A 289 13.03 -16.81 -0.42
C SER A 289 11.90 -16.92 -1.43
N HIS A 290 10.71 -16.46 -1.06
CA HIS A 290 9.50 -16.73 -1.82
C HIS A 290 8.50 -15.58 -1.77
N ARG A 291 7.79 -15.38 -2.87
CA ARG A 291 6.68 -14.45 -3.00
C ARG A 291 5.43 -15.18 -3.44
N ARG A 292 4.36 -15.00 -2.67
CA ARG A 292 3.01 -15.36 -3.08
C ARG A 292 2.16 -14.12 -3.31
N HIS A 293 1.58 -13.99 -4.48
CA HIS A 293 0.60 -12.94 -4.80
C HIS A 293 -0.81 -13.53 -4.80
N PHE A 294 -1.69 -12.99 -3.97
CA PHE A 294 -3.10 -13.32 -3.95
C PHE A 294 -3.88 -12.18 -4.61
N PRO A 295 -4.38 -12.35 -5.84
CA PRO A 295 -5.36 -11.42 -6.37
C PRO A 295 -6.68 -11.50 -5.58
N GLY A 296 -7.30 -10.35 -5.33
CA GLY A 296 -8.48 -10.25 -4.48
C GLY A 296 -9.24 -8.93 -4.62
N SER A 297 -10.17 -8.67 -3.71
CA SER A 297 -10.88 -7.40 -3.67
C SER A 297 -9.96 -6.26 -3.22
N LEU A 298 -10.43 -5.01 -3.31
CA LEU A 298 -9.72 -3.85 -2.77
C LEU A 298 -10.65 -3.10 -1.82
N MET A 299 -11.04 -3.78 -0.73
CA MET A 299 -11.88 -3.20 0.32
C MET A 299 -11.08 -2.27 1.23
N SER A 300 -11.74 -1.32 1.88
CA SER A 300 -11.07 -0.36 2.75
C SER A 300 -10.56 -1.04 4.01
N VAL A 301 -9.26 -0.93 4.25
CA VAL A 301 -8.59 -1.45 5.46
C VAL A 301 -8.68 -0.47 6.63
N ASN A 302 -9.43 0.63 6.50
CA ASN A 302 -9.65 1.57 7.59
C ASN A 302 -10.21 0.81 8.82
N PRO A 303 -9.71 1.05 10.04
CA PRO A 303 -10.17 0.37 11.26
C PRO A 303 -11.69 0.39 11.48
N GLY A 304 -12.39 1.41 10.98
CA GLY A 304 -13.86 1.45 11.00
C GLY A 304 -14.51 0.31 10.21
N VAL A 305 -14.02 0.07 8.99
CA VAL A 305 -14.53 -0.95 8.06
C VAL A 305 -13.98 -2.33 8.40
N ALA A 306 -12.70 -2.43 8.78
CA ALA A 306 -12.06 -3.68 9.17
C ALA A 306 -12.72 -4.36 10.38
N ARG A 307 -13.46 -3.62 11.22
CA ARG A 307 -14.26 -4.22 12.31
C ARG A 307 -15.52 -4.94 11.84
N TRP A 308 -16.03 -4.61 10.64
CA TRP A 308 -17.31 -5.14 10.15
C TRP A 308 -17.14 -6.33 9.21
N ILE A 309 -15.96 -6.48 8.62
CA ILE A 309 -15.67 -7.49 7.61
C ILE A 309 -14.66 -8.47 8.19
N LYS A 310 -15.15 -9.66 8.53
CA LYS A 310 -14.29 -10.80 8.89
C LYS A 310 -13.37 -11.14 7.72
N GLU A 311 -12.13 -11.50 8.05
CA GLU A 311 -11.11 -11.91 7.07
C GLU A 311 -10.88 -10.89 5.93
N LEU A 312 -11.03 -9.59 6.22
CA LEU A 312 -10.86 -8.54 5.22
C LEU A 312 -9.50 -8.64 4.53
N PHE A 313 -8.44 -8.90 5.30
CA PHE A 313 -7.09 -9.04 4.76
C PHE A 313 -6.92 -10.27 3.84
N CYS A 314 -7.63 -11.37 4.11
CA CYS A 314 -7.60 -12.56 3.26
C CYS A 314 -8.39 -12.37 1.96
N HIS A 315 -9.43 -11.54 1.99
CA HIS A 315 -10.22 -11.19 0.81
C HIS A 315 -9.55 -10.14 -0.08
N ASN A 316 -8.72 -9.28 0.49
CA ASN A 316 -8.04 -8.25 -0.26
C ASN A 316 -6.87 -8.79 -1.07
N GLU A 317 -6.59 -8.11 -2.18
CA GLU A 317 -5.35 -8.35 -2.93
C GLU A 317 -4.15 -8.09 -2.02
N ARG A 318 -3.21 -9.05 -1.97
CA ARG A 318 -2.03 -8.96 -1.12
C ARG A 318 -0.84 -9.67 -1.74
N VAL A 319 0.35 -9.23 -1.32
CA VAL A 319 1.64 -9.81 -1.71
C VAL A 319 2.34 -10.23 -0.43
N VAL A 320 2.54 -11.53 -0.28
CA VAL A 320 3.20 -12.15 0.86
C VAL A 320 4.64 -12.44 0.46
N LEU A 321 5.60 -11.85 1.17
CA LEU A 321 7.01 -12.19 1.06
C LEU A 321 7.39 -13.04 2.27
N THR A 322 7.92 -14.24 2.02
CA THR A 322 8.38 -15.16 3.07
C THR A 322 9.87 -15.42 2.92
N GLY A 323 10.51 -15.71 4.04
CA GLY A 323 11.95 -15.89 4.11
C GLY A 323 12.41 -16.22 5.52
N ASP A 324 13.70 -16.05 5.75
CA ASP A 324 14.35 -16.37 7.01
C ASP A 324 15.11 -15.16 7.56
N TRP A 325 14.93 -14.92 8.85
CA TRP A 325 15.72 -13.96 9.64
C TRP A 325 16.51 -14.71 10.71
N LYS A 326 17.26 -13.98 11.56
CA LYS A 326 18.15 -14.61 12.56
C LYS A 326 17.46 -15.60 13.51
N HIS A 327 16.15 -15.47 13.73
CA HIS A 327 15.38 -16.37 14.61
C HIS A 327 14.52 -17.40 13.87
N GLY A 328 14.62 -17.52 12.55
CA GLY A 328 13.88 -18.53 11.77
C GLY A 328 12.92 -17.88 10.78
N PHE A 329 11.66 -18.31 10.75
CA PHE A 329 10.68 -17.82 9.78
C PHE A 329 10.39 -16.31 9.88
N PHE A 330 10.32 -15.63 8.74
CA PHE A 330 9.90 -14.24 8.64
C PHE A 330 8.98 -14.02 7.45
N SER A 331 7.92 -13.23 7.65
CA SER A 331 6.99 -12.82 6.61
C SER A 331 6.65 -11.34 6.73
N LEU A 332 6.69 -10.66 5.59
CA LEU A 332 6.17 -9.31 5.40
C LEU A 332 5.12 -9.36 4.30
N THR A 333 3.88 -9.00 4.66
CA THR A 333 2.76 -9.00 3.73
C THR A 333 2.25 -7.59 3.49
N ALA A 334 2.24 -7.18 2.23
CA ALA A 334 1.63 -5.95 1.76
C ALA A 334 0.18 -6.21 1.35
N VAL A 335 -0.78 -5.63 2.07
CA VAL A 335 -2.22 -5.78 1.80
C VAL A 335 -2.74 -4.51 1.13
N GLY A 336 -3.29 -4.67 -0.07
CA GLY A 336 -3.93 -3.59 -0.81
C GLY A 336 -5.28 -3.20 -0.19
N ALA A 337 -5.76 -2.02 -0.54
CA ALA A 337 -7.06 -1.51 -0.09
C ALA A 337 -7.77 -0.70 -1.20
N THR A 338 -8.93 -0.14 -0.89
CA THR A 338 -9.62 0.77 -1.81
C THR A 338 -8.73 1.97 -2.14
N ASN A 339 -8.74 2.38 -3.40
CA ASN A 339 -7.95 3.46 -3.96
C ASN A 339 -6.45 3.17 -4.10
N VAL A 340 -5.97 1.99 -3.67
CA VAL A 340 -4.59 1.54 -3.92
C VAL A 340 -4.45 1.20 -5.39
N GLY A 341 -3.65 2.00 -6.10
CA GLY A 341 -3.41 1.80 -7.53
C GLY A 341 -2.71 0.46 -7.83
N SER A 342 -1.72 0.10 -7.01
CA SER A 342 -0.95 -1.15 -7.08
C SER A 342 -0.02 -1.27 -5.87
N ILE A 343 0.45 -2.48 -5.60
CA ILE A 343 1.56 -2.81 -4.71
C ILE A 343 2.79 -3.02 -5.59
N ARG A 344 3.91 -2.39 -5.24
CA ARG A 344 5.19 -2.54 -5.94
C ARG A 344 6.25 -3.06 -4.97
N ILE A 345 6.97 -4.10 -5.39
CA ILE A 345 8.16 -4.63 -4.70
C ILE A 345 9.35 -4.31 -5.59
N TYR A 346 10.38 -3.63 -5.06
CA TYR A 346 11.39 -3.02 -5.91
C TYR A 346 12.28 -4.02 -6.64
N PHE A 347 12.59 -5.16 -6.01
CA PHE A 347 13.41 -6.22 -6.61
C PHE A 347 12.60 -7.20 -7.48
N ASP A 348 11.27 -7.14 -7.48
CA ASP A 348 10.41 -8.02 -8.27
C ASP A 348 9.68 -7.22 -9.36
N GLN A 349 10.33 -7.13 -10.52
CA GLN A 349 9.81 -6.39 -11.67
C GLN A 349 8.65 -7.11 -12.38
N ASP A 350 8.53 -8.43 -12.20
CA ASP A 350 7.50 -9.26 -12.85
C ASP A 350 6.17 -9.24 -12.07
N LEU A 351 6.15 -8.67 -10.85
CA LEU A 351 4.94 -8.53 -10.06
C LEU A 351 4.01 -7.45 -10.64
N HIS A 352 2.86 -7.91 -11.12
CA HIS A 352 1.74 -7.05 -11.51
C HIS A 352 0.56 -7.25 -10.56
N THR A 353 0.14 -6.16 -9.92
CA THR A 353 -1.04 -6.13 -9.04
C THR A 353 -2.13 -5.26 -9.64
N ASN A 354 -3.35 -5.36 -9.11
CA ASN A 354 -4.54 -4.67 -9.61
C ASN A 354 -4.87 -4.99 -11.09
N SER A 355 -4.55 -6.21 -11.54
CA SER A 355 -4.87 -6.69 -12.88
C SER A 355 -6.39 -6.67 -13.17
N PRO A 356 -6.84 -6.32 -14.39
CA PRO A 356 -8.25 -6.26 -14.76
C PRO A 356 -8.98 -7.60 -14.65
N SER A 357 -8.28 -8.68 -15.04
CA SER A 357 -8.77 -10.05 -14.96
C SER A 357 -7.96 -10.81 -13.92
N TYR A 358 -8.66 -11.54 -13.05
CA TYR A 358 -8.06 -12.44 -12.07
C TYR A 358 -9.04 -13.55 -11.69
N SER A 359 -8.50 -14.68 -11.23
CA SER A 359 -9.31 -15.75 -10.66
C SER A 359 -9.41 -15.55 -9.16
N LYS A 360 -10.63 -15.46 -8.63
CA LYS A 360 -10.83 -15.31 -7.18
C LYS A 360 -10.40 -16.59 -6.47
N GLY A 361 -9.53 -16.45 -5.47
CA GLY A 361 -9.00 -17.59 -4.71
C GLY A 361 -7.78 -18.26 -5.36
N SER A 362 -7.35 -17.82 -6.55
CA SER A 362 -6.03 -18.22 -7.07
C SER A 362 -4.91 -17.48 -6.34
N TYR A 363 -3.69 -18.00 -6.45
CA TYR A 363 -2.47 -17.32 -6.05
C TYR A 363 -1.36 -17.60 -7.06
N ASN A 364 -0.39 -16.70 -7.13
CA ASN A 364 0.78 -16.81 -8.01
C ASN A 364 2.04 -16.88 -7.17
N ASP A 365 2.71 -18.03 -7.21
CA ASP A 365 3.95 -18.27 -6.49
C ASP A 365 5.18 -17.96 -7.35
N PHE A 366 6.21 -17.44 -6.70
CA PHE A 366 7.50 -17.17 -7.29
C PHE A 366 8.60 -17.40 -6.26
N SER A 367 9.53 -18.30 -6.58
CA SER A 367 10.71 -18.55 -5.76
C SER A 367 11.85 -17.64 -6.24
N PHE A 368 12.46 -16.91 -5.30
CA PHE A 368 13.72 -16.20 -5.55
C PHE A 368 14.94 -17.09 -5.34
N ILE A 369 14.75 -18.29 -4.81
CA ILE A 369 15.80 -19.30 -4.74
C ILE A 369 15.90 -19.96 -6.11
N SER A 370 17.08 -19.84 -6.71
CA SER A 370 17.42 -20.46 -7.99
C SER A 370 18.75 -21.20 -7.87
N ASN A 371 19.09 -22.02 -8.87
CA ASN A 371 20.37 -22.73 -8.90
C ASN A 371 21.59 -21.80 -8.72
N ASN A 372 21.47 -20.55 -9.19
CA ASN A 372 22.52 -19.53 -9.12
C ASN A 372 22.45 -18.67 -7.85
N ASN A 373 21.31 -18.63 -7.16
CA ASN A 373 21.13 -17.94 -5.89
C ASN A 373 20.43 -18.85 -4.88
N LYS A 374 21.22 -19.73 -4.24
CA LYS A 374 20.71 -20.75 -3.31
C LYS A 374 20.09 -20.20 -2.02
N LYS A 375 20.20 -18.89 -1.77
CA LYS A 375 19.85 -18.31 -0.46
C LYS A 375 18.81 -17.18 -0.55
N GLY A 376 18.21 -16.91 -1.72
CA GLY A 376 17.20 -15.86 -1.89
C GLY A 376 17.77 -14.43 -1.85
N ILE A 377 16.88 -13.43 -1.88
CA ILE A 377 17.23 -11.99 -1.92
C ILE A 377 17.58 -11.50 -0.51
N PRO A 378 18.82 -11.06 -0.25
CA PRO A 378 19.17 -10.46 1.04
C PRO A 378 18.55 -9.06 1.16
N MET A 379 17.93 -8.78 2.30
CA MET A 379 17.39 -7.47 2.65
C MET A 379 18.03 -7.01 3.96
N ARG A 380 18.58 -5.79 3.98
CA ARG A 380 19.14 -5.18 5.19
C ARG A 380 18.09 -4.41 5.96
N LYS A 381 18.19 -4.37 7.29
CA LYS A 381 17.34 -3.55 8.16
C LYS A 381 17.33 -2.09 7.69
N GLY A 382 16.14 -1.55 7.43
CA GLY A 382 15.94 -0.19 6.94
C GLY A 382 16.08 -0.01 5.43
N GLU A 383 16.35 -1.07 4.68
CA GLU A 383 16.45 -1.00 3.22
C GLU A 383 15.07 -0.88 2.55
N HIS A 384 15.00 -0.11 1.47
CA HIS A 384 13.80 0.07 0.67
C HIS A 384 13.29 -1.26 0.11
N LEU A 385 12.06 -1.64 0.46
CA LEU A 385 11.47 -2.92 0.04
C LEU A 385 10.37 -2.74 -1.02
N GLY A 386 9.49 -1.76 -0.82
CA GLY A 386 8.40 -1.51 -1.74
C GLY A 386 7.60 -0.25 -1.44
N GLU A 387 6.53 -0.07 -2.21
CA GLU A 387 5.62 1.06 -2.05
C GLU A 387 4.18 0.70 -2.37
N PHE A 388 3.27 1.46 -1.79
CA PHE A 388 1.86 1.47 -2.15
C PHE A 388 1.54 2.74 -2.93
N ASN A 389 0.74 2.60 -3.98
CA ASN A 389 0.25 3.75 -4.72
C ASN A 389 -0.94 4.45 -4.04
N LEU A 390 -1.60 3.84 -3.04
CA LEU A 390 -2.47 4.51 -2.07
C LEU A 390 -2.65 3.66 -0.78
N GLY A 391 -3.25 4.19 0.29
CA GLY A 391 -3.26 3.63 1.66
C GLY A 391 -3.54 2.13 1.83
N SER A 392 -2.89 1.52 2.82
CA SER A 392 -2.70 0.05 2.86
C SER A 392 -2.44 -0.46 4.28
N THR A 393 -2.22 -1.77 4.39
CA THR A 393 -1.79 -2.41 5.64
C THR A 393 -0.55 -3.25 5.38
N ILE A 394 0.41 -3.17 6.29
CA ILE A 394 1.52 -4.11 6.40
C ILE A 394 1.23 -5.07 7.55
N VAL A 395 1.33 -6.37 7.27
CA VAL A 395 1.27 -7.41 8.29
C VAL A 395 2.63 -8.09 8.37
N LEU A 396 3.24 -8.04 9.54
CA LEU A 396 4.43 -8.81 9.87
C LEU A 396 4.01 -10.07 10.61
N ILE A 397 4.61 -11.20 10.24
CA ILE A 397 4.47 -12.47 10.95
C ILE A 397 5.87 -13.10 11.02
N PHE A 398 6.39 -13.32 12.22
CA PHE A 398 7.77 -13.74 12.40
C PHE A 398 7.96 -14.61 13.63
N GLU A 399 8.89 -15.54 13.52
CA GLU A 399 9.30 -16.44 14.58
C GLU A 399 10.34 -15.76 15.48
N ALA A 400 10.14 -15.71 16.79
CA ALA A 400 11.09 -15.14 17.74
C ALA A 400 11.14 -15.98 19.04
N PRO A 401 12.20 -15.85 19.85
CA PRO A 401 12.23 -16.41 21.21
C PRO A 401 11.05 -15.95 22.08
N LYS A 402 10.63 -16.81 23.02
CA LYS A 402 9.48 -16.61 23.93
C LYS A 402 9.53 -15.34 24.77
N ASP A 403 10.73 -14.86 25.07
CA ASP A 403 10.98 -13.64 25.84
C ASP A 403 10.89 -12.36 25.00
N PHE A 404 10.59 -12.45 23.70
CA PHE A 404 10.37 -11.30 22.84
C PHE A 404 9.22 -10.43 23.37
N LYS A 405 9.53 -9.15 23.61
CA LYS A 405 8.58 -8.16 24.14
C LYS A 405 8.37 -7.05 23.12
N PHE A 406 7.10 -6.81 22.80
CA PHE A 406 6.69 -5.63 22.05
C PHE A 406 6.76 -4.39 22.92
N HIS A 407 7.35 -3.32 22.39
CA HIS A 407 7.35 -1.98 22.98
C HIS A 407 6.25 -1.12 22.35
N LEU A 408 5.04 -1.68 22.23
CA LEU A 408 3.95 -1.10 21.47
C LEU A 408 2.67 -0.96 22.31
N LYS A 409 1.81 -0.03 21.89
CA LYS A 409 0.43 0.11 22.38
C LYS A 409 -0.54 0.08 21.20
N ALA A 410 -1.65 -0.64 21.35
CA ALA A 410 -2.65 -0.73 20.31
C ALA A 410 -3.22 0.66 20.02
N GLY A 411 -3.27 1.03 18.73
CA GLY A 411 -3.72 2.33 18.27
C GLY A 411 -2.68 3.45 18.33
N GLN A 412 -1.45 3.20 18.77
CA GLN A 412 -0.40 4.20 18.72
C GLN A 412 0.02 4.50 17.27
N LYS A 413 0.45 5.74 17.02
CA LYS A 413 1.17 6.08 15.79
C LYS A 413 2.61 5.60 15.91
N ILE A 414 3.14 5.10 14.80
CA ILE A 414 4.52 4.62 14.68
C ILE A 414 5.12 5.14 13.39
N ARG A 415 6.43 5.36 13.38
CA ARG A 415 7.20 5.77 12.22
C ARG A 415 8.13 4.67 11.76
N PHE A 416 8.43 4.63 10.47
CA PHE A 416 9.50 3.81 9.92
C PHE A 416 10.80 4.06 10.71
N GLY A 417 11.48 2.97 11.08
CA GLY A 417 12.74 3.03 11.83
C GLY A 417 12.58 2.95 13.35
N GLU A 418 11.39 3.19 13.90
CA GLU A 418 11.11 3.01 15.33
C GLU A 418 11.06 1.52 15.71
N ALA A 419 11.42 1.19 16.95
CA ALA A 419 11.46 -0.19 17.42
C ALA A 419 10.05 -0.79 17.54
N LEU A 420 9.87 -2.04 17.11
CA LEU A 420 8.65 -2.80 17.40
C LEU A 420 8.78 -3.57 18.72
N GLY A 421 9.95 -4.13 18.99
CA GLY A 421 10.18 -4.94 20.16
C GLY A 421 11.65 -5.29 20.31
N SER A 422 11.97 -5.83 21.48
CA SER A 422 13.30 -6.36 21.80
C SER A 422 13.16 -7.78 22.33
N LEU A 423 14.28 -8.49 22.31
CA LEU A 423 14.51 -9.60 23.21
C LEU A 423 14.92 -9.04 24.57
#